data_AF-A0A974WJI8-F1
#
_entry.id   AF-A0A974WJI8-F1
#
_cell.length_a   1.000
_cell.length_b   1.000
_cell.length_c   1.000
_cell.angle_alpha   90.00
_cell.angle_beta   90.00
_cell.angle_gamma   90.00
#
_symmetry.space_group_name_H-M   'P 1'
#
loop_
_entity.id
_entity.type
_entity.pdbx_description
1 polymer ?
#
loop_
_entity_poly.entity_id
_entity_poly.type
_entity_poly.pdbx_seq_one_letter_code
_entity_poly.pdbx_strand_id
1 'polypeptide(L)'
;MITIDFETTPNTSYITIKNSISKKADIKVDLNDTTDWNKQNINKFLIELVNSGENKLNLEVTDAAKNKQKELAALDFIVQLFDSFVKKYNN
;
A
#
# COMPACT_ATOMS: atom_id res chain seq x y z
N MET A 1 6.69 -7.78 -5.25
CA MET A 1 6.51 -7.55 -3.77
C MET A 1 5.82 -6.21 -3.49
N ILE A 2 4.91 -6.19 -2.52
CA ILE A 2 4.17 -5.01 -2.03
C ILE A 2 4.71 -4.64 -0.65
N THR A 3 5.09 -3.38 -0.44
CA THR A 3 5.51 -2.87 0.88
C THR A 3 4.60 -1.74 1.34
N ILE A 4 4.01 -1.86 2.53
CA ILE A 4 3.23 -0.80 3.17
C ILE A 4 4.07 -0.19 4.28
N ASP A 5 4.26 1.13 4.20
CA ASP A 5 5.06 1.90 5.14
C ASP A 5 4.27 3.09 5.70
N PHE A 6 4.71 3.58 6.85
CA PHE A 6 4.12 4.73 7.52
C PHE A 6 5.21 5.71 7.95
N GLU A 7 5.09 6.95 7.51
CA GLU A 7 6.04 8.01 7.80
C GLU A 7 5.32 9.20 8.43
N THR A 8 5.90 9.77 9.48
CA THR A 8 5.40 11.01 10.09
C THR A 8 6.38 12.13 9.80
N THR A 9 5.87 13.25 9.30
CA THR A 9 6.58 14.51 9.16
C THR A 9 6.02 15.54 10.15
N PRO A 10 6.69 16.67 10.38
CA PRO A 10 6.16 17.73 11.26
C PRO A 10 4.78 18.25 10.86
N ASN A 11 4.42 18.14 9.58
CA ASN A 11 3.21 18.75 9.02
C ASN A 11 2.10 17.71 8.75
N THR A 12 2.45 16.46 8.45
CA THR A 12 1.48 15.40 8.14
C THR A 12 2.06 14.00 8.30
N SER A 13 1.19 13.01 8.27
CA SER A 13 1.53 11.59 8.20
C SER A 13 1.21 11.04 6.83
N TYR A 14 2.07 10.13 6.35
CA TYR A 14 1.94 9.50 5.06
C TYR A 14 1.85 7.98 5.20
N ILE A 15 0.96 7.39 4.41
CA ILE A 15 0.98 5.95 4.14
C ILE A 15 1.61 5.78 2.75
N THR A 16 2.66 4.98 2.65
CA THR A 16 3.32 4.70 1.37
C THR A 16 3.16 3.24 1.01
N ILE A 17 2.68 2.96 -0.19
CA ILE A 17 2.52 1.62 -0.74
C ILE A 17 3.47 1.51 -1.93
N LYS A 18 4.52 0.69 -1.79
CA LYS A 18 5.58 0.54 -2.77
C LYS A 18 5.43 -0.77 -3.54
N ASN A 19 5.68 -0.72 -4.83
CA ASN A 19 5.85 -1.92 -5.66
C ASN A 19 7.35 -2.13 -5.92
N SER A 20 7.88 -3.29 -5.52
CA SER A 20 9.29 -3.63 -5.74
C SER A 20 9.69 -3.68 -7.23
N ILE A 21 8.71 -3.76 -8.13
CA ILE A 21 8.89 -3.97 -9.57
C ILE A 21 8.96 -2.62 -10.31
N SER A 22 8.26 -1.59 -9.82
CA SER A 22 8.20 -0.28 -10.46
C SER A 22 7.92 0.82 -9.45
N LYS A 23 8.89 1.73 -9.28
CA LYS A 23 8.74 2.96 -8.48
C LYS A 23 7.69 3.92 -9.07
N LYS A 24 7.31 3.75 -10.34
CA LYS A 24 6.30 4.61 -11.00
C LYS A 24 4.88 4.30 -10.53
N ALA A 25 4.68 3.15 -9.89
CA ALA A 25 3.39 2.73 -9.36
C ALA A 25 3.17 3.20 -7.92
N ASP A 26 4.24 3.56 -7.19
CA ASP A 26 4.19 3.81 -5.75
C ASP A 26 3.07 4.80 -5.39
N ILE A 27 2.23 4.41 -4.44
CA ILE A 27 1.15 5.25 -3.94
C ILE A 27 1.64 5.89 -2.65
N LYS A 28 1.58 7.22 -2.58
CA LYS A 28 1.81 7.98 -1.35
C LYS A 28 0.53 8.71 -0.98
N VAL A 29 0.08 8.51 0.24
CA VAL A 29 -1.20 9.00 0.74
C VAL A 29 -0.91 9.96 1.86
N ASP A 30 -1.28 11.23 1.67
CA ASP A 30 -1.31 12.22 2.73
C ASP A 30 -2.58 12.02 3.56
N LEU A 31 -2.44 11.87 4.88
CA LEU A 31 -3.60 11.71 5.77
C LEU A 31 -4.35 13.03 6.03
N ASN A 32 -3.75 14.18 5.72
CA ASN A 32 -4.40 15.48 5.76
C ASN A 32 -5.08 15.85 4.43
N ASP A 33 -4.66 15.24 3.32
CA ASP A 33 -5.24 15.42 1.99
C ASP A 33 -5.42 14.05 1.31
N THR A 34 -6.58 13.45 1.55
CA THR A 34 -6.91 12.12 1.01
C THR A 34 -7.41 12.18 -0.44
N THR A 35 -7.34 13.34 -1.11
CA THR A 35 -7.82 13.51 -2.49
C THR A 35 -7.02 12.65 -3.48
N ASP A 36 -5.75 12.39 -3.18
CA ASP A 36 -4.87 11.48 -3.93
C ASP A 36 -5.21 10.00 -3.76
N TRP A 37 -6.02 9.66 -2.74
CA TRP A 37 -6.69 8.37 -2.58
C TRP A 37 -7.86 8.25 -3.55
N ASN A 38 -7.58 8.14 -4.84
CA ASN A 38 -8.62 7.81 -5.81
C ASN A 38 -8.52 6.32 -6.20
N LYS A 39 -9.68 5.69 -6.41
CA LYS A 39 -9.77 4.28 -6.83
C LYS A 39 -8.93 3.96 -8.08
N GLN A 40 -8.64 4.98 -8.90
CA GLN A 40 -7.87 4.83 -10.14
C GLN A 40 -6.39 4.53 -9.85
N ASN A 41 -5.79 5.21 -8.87
CA ASN A 41 -4.39 4.99 -8.48
C ASN A 41 -4.19 3.58 -7.91
N ILE A 42 -5.11 3.11 -7.06
CA ILE A 42 -5.09 1.73 -6.54
C ILE A 42 -5.25 0.71 -7.67
N ASN A 43 -6.22 0.92 -8.57
CA ASN A 43 -6.42 0.01 -9.69
C ASN A 43 -5.20 -0.02 -10.61
N LYS A 44 -4.58 1.12 -10.89
CA LYS A 44 -3.34 1.21 -11.68
C LYS A 44 -2.21 0.44 -11.02
N PHE A 45 -2.01 0.62 -9.71
CA PHE A 45 -1.01 -0.13 -8.94
C PHE A 45 -1.23 -1.64 -9.05
N LEU A 46 -2.47 -2.11 -8.83
CA LEU A 46 -2.80 -3.54 -8.91
C LEU A 46 -2.59 -4.11 -10.32
N ILE A 47 -2.98 -3.38 -11.36
CA ILE A 47 -2.77 -3.78 -12.76
C ILE A 47 -1.28 -3.88 -13.09
N GLU A 48 -0.46 -2.89 -12.70
CA GLU A 48 0.99 -2.95 -12.90
C GLU A 48 1.61 -4.14 -12.14
N LEU A 49 1.08 -4.45 -10.97
CA LEU A 49 1.54 -5.59 -10.17
C LEU A 49 1.23 -6.93 -10.84
N VAL A 50 0.02 -7.11 -11.38
CA VAL A 50 -0.37 -8.33 -12.11
C VAL A 50 0.41 -8.45 -13.43
N ASN A 51 0.58 -7.35 -14.16
CA ASN A 51 1.32 -7.33 -15.43
C ASN A 51 2.81 -7.64 -15.28
N SER A 52 3.35 -7.58 -14.06
CA SER A 52 4.74 -7.96 -13.81
C SER A 52 5.04 -9.44 -14.09
N GLY A 53 4.01 -10.29 -14.09
CA GLY A 53 4.18 -11.74 -14.27
C GLY A 53 4.85 -12.45 -13.11
N GLU A 54 4.92 -11.86 -11.90
CA GLU A 54 5.38 -12.56 -10.71
C GLU A 54 4.46 -13.76 -10.41
N ASN A 55 5.01 -14.98 -10.31
CA ASN A 55 4.23 -16.19 -10.00
C ASN A 55 3.58 -16.15 -8.60
N LYS A 56 4.16 -15.38 -7.68
CA LYS A 56 3.63 -15.15 -6.33
C LYS A 56 3.94 -13.74 -5.90
N LEU A 57 3.01 -13.17 -5.15
CA LEU A 57 3.17 -11.87 -4.52
C LEU A 57 3.39 -12.03 -3.02
N ASN A 58 4.17 -11.11 -2.45
CA ASN A 58 4.37 -11.00 -1.01
C ASN A 58 3.96 -9.61 -0.56
N LEU A 59 3.32 -9.55 0.62
CA LEU A 59 3.02 -8.31 1.33
C LEU A 59 3.96 -8.17 2.52
N GLU A 60 4.60 -7.02 2.63
CA GLU A 60 5.40 -6.62 3.78
C GLU A 60 4.80 -5.34 4.39
N VAL A 61 4.59 -5.36 5.71
CA VAL A 61 4.20 -4.17 6.48
C VAL A 61 5.38 -3.80 7.36
N THR A 62 5.90 -2.58 7.24
CA THR A 62 7.05 -2.12 8.03
C THR A 62 6.68 -2.03 9.52
N ASP A 63 7.69 -2.03 10.39
CA ASP A 63 7.43 -1.92 11.84
C ASP A 63 6.78 -0.57 12.22
N ALA A 64 7.14 0.51 11.51
CA ALA A 64 6.49 1.80 11.65
C ALA A 64 4.99 1.72 11.34
N ALA A 65 4.62 1.05 10.24
CA ALA A 65 3.23 0.85 9.87
C ALA A 65 2.50 -0.10 10.84
N LYS A 66 3.10 -1.22 11.25
CA LYS A 66 2.50 -2.16 12.23
C LYS A 66 2.16 -1.47 13.54
N ASN A 67 3.04 -0.61 14.04
CA ASN A 67 2.83 0.13 15.29
C ASN A 67 1.65 1.10 15.20
N LYS A 68 1.33 1.61 14.00
CA LYS A 68 0.24 2.56 13.77
C LYS A 68 -1.03 1.93 13.21
N GLN A 69 -0.97 0.70 12.75
CA GLN A 69 -2.09 0.02 12.10
C GLN A 69 -3.35 -0.01 12.97
N LYS A 70 -3.21 -0.30 14.27
CA LYS A 70 -4.36 -0.35 15.19
C LYS A 70 -4.91 1.02 15.58
N GLU A 71 -4.11 2.07 15.40
CA GLU A 71 -4.48 3.45 15.75
C GLU A 71 -5.13 4.18 14.57
N LEU A 72 -4.84 3.75 13.33
CA LEU A 72 -5.26 4.41 12.10
C LEU A 72 -6.14 3.48 11.28
N ALA A 73 -7.46 3.70 11.31
CA ALA A 73 -8.44 2.92 10.55
C ALA A 73 -8.14 2.88 9.04
N ALA A 74 -7.61 3.99 8.49
CA ALA A 74 -7.16 4.04 7.10
C ALA A 74 -6.02 3.04 6.86
N LEU A 75 -5.00 3.01 7.72
CA LEU A 75 -3.88 2.07 7.57
C LEU A 75 -4.31 0.62 7.72
N ASP A 76 -5.20 0.31 8.67
CA ASP A 76 -5.74 -1.03 8.82
C ASP A 76 -6.51 -1.50 7.58
N PHE A 77 -7.37 -0.64 7.03
CA PHE A 77 -8.10 -0.92 5.79
C PHE A 77 -7.14 -1.26 4.64
N ILE A 78 -6.03 -0.53 4.51
CA ILE A 78 -5.05 -0.71 3.44
C ILE A 78 -4.34 -2.05 3.58
N VAL A 79 -3.88 -2.35 4.78
CA VAL A 79 -3.24 -3.63 5.06
C VAL A 79 -4.18 -4.78 4.73
N GLN A 80 -5.45 -4.71 5.15
CA GLN A 80 -6.44 -5.73 4.84
C GLN A 80 -6.75 -5.85 3.34
N LEU A 81 -6.82 -4.73 2.61
CA LEU A 81 -7.04 -4.71 1.17
C LEU A 81 -5.92 -5.47 0.44
N PHE A 82 -4.66 -5.14 0.72
CA PHE A 82 -3.53 -5.76 0.05
C PHE A 82 -3.27 -7.19 0.52
N ASP A 83 -3.53 -7.52 1.79
CA ASP A 83 -3.47 -8.90 2.29
C ASP A 83 -4.51 -9.78 1.59
N SER A 84 -5.74 -9.30 1.46
CA SER A 84 -6.80 -9.99 0.74
C SER A 84 -6.45 -10.18 -0.73
N PHE A 85 -5.88 -9.15 -1.37
CA PHE A 85 -5.42 -9.23 -2.75
C PHE A 85 -4.31 -10.28 -2.94
N VAL A 86 -3.26 -10.27 -2.11
CA VAL A 86 -2.15 -11.23 -2.19
C VAL A 86 -2.64 -12.65 -1.95
N LYS A 87 -3.52 -12.87 -0.97
CA LYS A 87 -4.13 -14.19 -0.71
C LYS A 87 -4.93 -14.70 -1.91
N LYS A 88 -5.65 -13.82 -2.60
CA LYS A 88 -6.44 -14.17 -3.78
C LYS A 88 -5.60 -14.34 -5.04
N TYR A 89 -4.47 -13.65 -5.16
CA TYR A 89 -3.56 -13.81 -6.30
C TYR A 89 -2.77 -15.11 -6.22
N ASN A 90 -2.33 -15.50 -5.01
CA ASN A 90 -1.46 -16.66 -4.81
C ASN A 90 -2.20 -18.02 -4.74
N ASN A 91 -3.53 -18.03 -4.68
CA ASN A 91 -4.39 -19.22 -4.60
C ASN A 91 -5.38 -19.24 -5.76
#